data_AF-K1SCT6-F1
#
_entry.id   AF-K1SCT6-F1
#
_cell.length_a   1.000
_cell.length_b   1.000
_cell.length_c   1.000
_cell.angle_alpha   90.00
_cell.angle_beta   90.00
_cell.angle_gamma   90.00
#
_symmetry.space_group_name_H-M   'P 1'
#
loop_
_entity.id
_entity.type
_entity.pdbx_description
1 polymer ?
#
loop_
_entity_poly.entity_id
_entity_poly.type
_entity_poly.pdbx_seq_one_letter_code
_entity_poly.pdbx_strand_id
1 'polypeptide(L)'
;MPMLERIAGNRELKQDLKTALGSGRIAHSILLVGEPGCGAGFAARCLAADYLYPNGGPHAEAVLRGQDTESIVVRGEGASGQIKVEAIRDARQNIQKSALSS
;
A
#
# COMPACT_ATOMS: atom_id res chain seq x y z
N MET A 1 4.34 -15.19 -5.97
CA MET A 1 4.32 -14.23 -7.10
C MET A 1 4.24 -12.83 -6.49
N PRO A 2 5.03 -11.85 -6.98
CA PRO A 2 4.92 -10.46 -6.51
C PRO A 2 3.52 -9.91 -6.74
N MET A 3 2.97 -9.19 -5.76
CA MET A 3 1.63 -8.61 -5.83
C MET A 3 1.54 -7.52 -6.89
N LEU A 4 2.63 -6.81 -7.19
CA LEU A 4 2.69 -5.87 -8.30
C LEU A 4 2.35 -6.51 -9.66
N GLU A 5 2.61 -7.81 -9.86
CA GLU A 5 2.22 -8.50 -11.10
C GLU A 5 0.72 -8.71 -11.25
N ARG A 6 -0.06 -8.50 -10.17
CA ARG A 6 -1.53 -8.54 -10.24
C ARG A 6 -2.12 -7.28 -10.85
N ILE A 7 -1.35 -6.21 -11.00
CA ILE A 7 -1.78 -5.02 -11.72
C ILE A 7 -1.84 -5.36 -13.22
N ALA A 8 -3.05 -5.29 -13.77
CA ALA A 8 -3.28 -5.47 -15.20
C ALA A 8 -2.71 -4.28 -15.98
N GLY A 9 -1.91 -4.56 -17.01
CA GLY A 9 -1.27 -3.51 -17.82
C GLY A 9 -0.20 -2.71 -17.07
N ASN A 10 0.00 -1.46 -17.51
CA ASN A 10 0.91 -0.47 -16.93
C ASN A 10 2.32 -1.02 -16.58
N ARG A 11 3.01 -1.50 -17.63
CA ARG A 11 4.33 -2.15 -17.51
C ARG A 11 5.38 -1.22 -16.90
N GLU A 12 5.37 0.05 -17.27
CA GLU A 12 6.33 1.06 -16.79
C GLU A 12 6.23 1.22 -15.28
N LEU A 13 5.03 1.49 -14.76
CA LEU A 13 4.80 1.59 -13.31
C LEU A 13 5.27 0.33 -12.55
N LYS A 14 4.91 -0.86 -13.05
CA LYS A 14 5.33 -2.11 -12.42
C LYS A 14 6.85 -2.25 -12.39
N GLN A 15 7.53 -1.92 -13.48
CA GLN A 15 8.97 -2.04 -13.58
C GLN A 15 9.68 -1.04 -12.65
N ASP A 16 9.21 0.20 -12.59
CA ASP A 16 9.79 1.23 -11.73
C ASP A 16 9.66 0.88 -10.25
N LEU A 17 8.46 0.46 -9.83
CA LEU A 17 8.20 0.06 -8.44
C LEU A 17 9.01 -1.18 -8.05
N LYS A 18 9.09 -2.19 -8.92
CA LYS A 18 9.94 -3.37 -8.67
C LYS A 18 11.41 -3.01 -8.54
N THR A 19 11.90 -2.12 -9.39
CA THR A 19 13.31 -1.68 -9.36
C THR A 19 13.60 -0.92 -8.07
N ALA A 20 12.68 -0.04 -7.65
CA ALA A 20 12.79 0.67 -6.38
C ALA A 20 12.83 -0.29 -5.17
N LEU A 21 11.89 -1.24 -5.12
CA LEU A 21 11.82 -2.27 -4.06
C LEU A 21 13.07 -3.15 -4.03
N GLY A 22 13.48 -3.69 -5.17
CA GLY A 22 14.63 -4.59 -5.27
C GLY A 22 15.97 -3.92 -4.94
N SER A 23 16.07 -2.61 -5.11
CA SER A 23 17.27 -1.85 -4.73
C SER A 23 17.25 -1.37 -3.27
N GLY A 24 16.15 -1.55 -2.53
CA GLY A 24 15.97 -1.01 -1.18
C GLY A 24 15.90 0.53 -1.12
N ARG A 25 15.79 1.20 -2.28
CA ARG A 25 15.77 2.68 -2.40
C ARG A 25 14.38 3.21 -2.68
N ILE A 26 13.38 2.70 -1.97
CA ILE A 26 12.03 3.25 -2.05
C ILE A 26 12.00 4.62 -1.35
N ALA A 27 11.30 5.58 -1.94
CA ALA A 27 11.08 6.87 -1.30
C ALA A 27 10.28 6.68 0.00
N HIS A 28 10.46 7.60 0.96
CA HIS A 28 9.73 7.58 2.22
C HIS A 28 8.19 7.62 2.03
N SER A 29 7.74 8.24 0.95
CA SER A 29 6.34 8.26 0.54
C SER A 29 6.23 8.16 -0.97
N ILE A 30 5.14 7.55 -1.44
CA ILE A 30 4.81 7.42 -2.86
C ILE A 30 3.38 7.90 -3.05
N LEU A 31 3.18 8.79 -4.00
CA LEU A 31 1.86 9.27 -4.41
C LEU A 31 1.47 8.57 -5.72
N LEU A 32 0.42 7.77 -5.67
CA LEU A 32 -0.19 7.15 -6.84
C LEU A 32 -1.45 7.93 -7.21
N VAL A 33 -1.45 8.54 -8.40
CA VAL A 33 -2.57 9.34 -8.91
C VAL A 33 -3.10 8.72 -10.19
N GLY A 34 -4.41 8.69 -10.31
CA GLY A 34 -5.13 8.29 -11.51
C GLY A 34 -6.59 8.68 -11.39
N GLU A 35 -7.33 8.61 -12.49
CA GLU A 35 -8.77 8.85 -12.48
C GLU A 35 -9.49 7.80 -11.60
N PRO A 36 -10.71 8.13 -11.10
CA PRO A 36 -11.53 7.15 -10.40
C PRO A 36 -11.69 5.86 -11.22
N GLY A 37 -11.37 4.72 -10.63
CA GLY A 37 -11.41 3.42 -11.30
C GLY A 37 -10.09 2.95 -11.92
N CYS A 38 -9.06 3.79 -12.02
CA CYS A 38 -7.72 3.37 -12.51
C CYS A 38 -6.96 2.41 -11.59
N GLY A 39 -7.52 2.09 -10.41
CA GLY A 39 -6.94 1.11 -9.49
C GLY A 39 -5.77 1.64 -8.65
N ALA A 40 -5.58 2.96 -8.50
CA ALA A 40 -4.50 3.54 -7.69
C ALA A 40 -4.44 2.97 -6.25
N GLY A 41 -5.60 2.83 -5.59
CA GLY A 41 -5.67 2.21 -4.25
C GLY A 41 -5.36 0.71 -4.22
N PHE A 42 -5.61 -0.01 -5.32
CA PHE A 42 -5.20 -1.40 -5.46
C PHE A 42 -3.69 -1.52 -5.71
N ALA A 43 -3.13 -0.67 -6.57
CA ALA A 43 -1.70 -0.58 -6.80
C ALA A 43 -0.92 -0.22 -5.51
N ALA A 44 -1.46 0.69 -4.69
CA ALA A 44 -0.89 1.02 -3.38
C ALA A 44 -0.82 -0.21 -2.45
N ARG A 45 -1.87 -1.05 -2.42
CA ARG A 45 -1.86 -2.29 -1.64
C ARG A 45 -0.90 -3.33 -2.21
N CYS A 46 -0.79 -3.45 -3.52
CA CYS A 46 0.20 -4.34 -4.15
C CYS A 46 1.62 -3.94 -3.78
N LEU A 47 1.93 -2.64 -3.85
CA LEU A 47 3.21 -2.09 -3.45
C LEU A 47 3.50 -2.31 -1.96
N ALA A 48 2.53 -2.04 -1.08
CA ALA A 48 2.67 -2.27 0.35
C ALA A 48 2.89 -3.76 0.68
N ALA A 49 2.19 -4.67 -0.01
CA ALA A 49 2.34 -6.10 0.16
C ALA A 49 3.74 -6.58 -0.25
N ASP A 50 4.26 -6.14 -1.40
CA ASP A 50 5.61 -6.50 -1.85
C ASP A 50 6.72 -5.83 -1.02
N TYR A 51 6.43 -4.68 -0.42
CA TYR A 51 7.35 -4.02 0.52
C TYR A 51 7.45 -4.76 1.86
N LEU A 52 6.31 -5.08 2.49
CA LEU A 52 6.27 -5.75 3.79
C LEU A 52 6.62 -7.24 3.69
N TYR A 53 6.20 -7.89 2.60
CA TYR A 53 6.28 -9.34 2.41
C TYR A 53 6.85 -9.66 1.03
N PRO A 54 8.16 -9.45 0.80
CA PRO A 54 8.79 -9.58 -0.53
C PRO A 54 8.72 -11.00 -1.12
N ASN A 55 8.56 -12.01 -0.26
CA ASN A 55 8.39 -13.41 -0.67
C ASN A 55 6.90 -13.78 -0.91
N GLY A 56 5.98 -12.84 -0.72
CA GLY A 56 4.53 -13.07 -0.76
C GLY A 56 4.02 -13.84 0.45
N GLY A 57 2.98 -14.65 0.24
CA GLY A 57 2.38 -15.50 1.28
C GLY A 57 1.04 -14.97 1.82
N PRO A 58 0.48 -15.63 2.86
CA PRO A 58 -0.84 -15.29 3.40
C PRO A 58 -0.98 -13.83 3.84
N HIS A 59 0.08 -13.25 4.42
CA HIS A 59 0.08 -11.86 4.85
C HIS A 59 0.06 -10.87 3.67
N ALA A 60 0.80 -11.15 2.59
CA ALA A 60 0.74 -10.34 1.38
C ALA A 60 -0.68 -10.33 0.75
N GLU A 61 -1.36 -11.48 0.76
CA GLU A 61 -2.77 -11.58 0.33
C GLU A 61 -3.73 -10.86 1.29
N ALA A 62 -3.46 -10.89 2.61
CA ALA A 62 -4.22 -10.14 3.60
C ALA A 62 -4.09 -8.63 3.39
N VAL A 63 -2.90 -8.13 3.01
CA VAL A 63 -2.70 -6.71 2.67
C VAL A 63 -3.59 -6.34 1.48
N LEU A 64 -3.63 -7.14 0.41
CA LEU A 64 -4.49 -6.88 -0.75
C LEU A 64 -5.97 -6.79 -0.40
N ARG A 65 -6.41 -7.63 0.55
CA ARG A 65 -7.79 -7.66 1.08
C ARG A 65 -8.06 -6.55 2.09
N GLY A 66 -7.04 -5.84 2.56
CA GLY A 66 -7.15 -4.82 3.62
C GLY A 66 -7.42 -5.42 5.00
N GLN A 67 -6.92 -6.63 5.25
CA GLN A 67 -7.13 -7.42 6.47
C GLN A 67 -5.84 -7.64 7.28
N ASP A 68 -4.69 -7.23 6.75
CA ASP A 68 -3.41 -7.41 7.42
C ASP A 68 -3.23 -6.42 8.58
N THR A 69 -2.57 -6.87 9.65
CA THR A 69 -2.35 -6.07 10.86
C THR A 69 -1.21 -5.07 10.73
N GLU A 70 -0.28 -5.31 9.81
CA GLU A 70 0.90 -4.48 9.60
C GLU A 70 0.69 -3.42 8.49
N SER A 71 -0.50 -3.39 7.88
CA SER A 71 -0.88 -2.42 6.85
C SER A 71 -2.20 -1.74 7.19
N ILE A 72 -2.17 -0.43 7.41
CA ILE A 72 -3.37 0.37 7.68
C ILE A 72 -3.82 1.10 6.41
N VAL A 73 -5.11 1.04 6.12
CA VAL A 73 -5.74 1.81 5.05
C VAL A 73 -6.65 2.86 5.66
N VAL A 74 -6.34 4.13 5.43
CA VAL A 74 -7.24 5.24 5.78
C VAL A 74 -7.96 5.69 4.52
N ARG A 75 -9.29 5.79 4.59
CA ARG A 75 -10.14 6.23 3.47
C ARG A 75 -10.75 7.58 3.79
N GLY A 76 -10.89 8.40 2.76
CA GLY A 76 -11.64 9.63 2.86
C GLY A 76 -13.12 9.38 3.07
N GLU A 77 -13.77 10.31 3.77
CA GLU A 77 -15.20 10.25 4.08
C GLU A 77 -15.98 11.33 3.32
N GLY A 78 -17.27 11.07 3.10
CA GLY A 78 -18.20 12.00 2.47
C GLY A 78 -17.96 12.23 0.97
N ALA A 79 -18.73 13.14 0.38
CA ALA A 79 -18.66 13.46 -1.04
C ALA A 79 -17.32 14.10 -1.45
N SER A 80 -16.62 14.75 -0.51
CA SER A 80 -15.30 15.36 -0.74
C SER A 80 -14.16 14.35 -0.70
N GLY A 81 -14.39 13.13 -0.20
CA GLY A 81 -13.33 12.14 0.01
C GLY A 81 -12.25 12.63 0.97
N GLN A 82 -12.60 13.50 1.91
CA GLN A 82 -11.63 14.10 2.83
C GLN A 82 -11.19 13.09 3.88
N ILE A 83 -9.87 12.96 4.06
CA ILE A 83 -9.30 12.21 5.18
C ILE A 83 -9.22 13.16 6.37
N LYS A 84 -9.92 12.82 7.46
CA LYS A 84 -9.89 13.58 8.71
C LYS A 84 -8.55 13.41 9.42
N VAL A 85 -8.10 14.46 10.08
CA VAL A 85 -6.82 14.46 10.81
C VAL A 85 -6.86 13.46 11.96
N GLU A 86 -8.02 13.32 12.62
CA GLU A 86 -8.27 12.37 13.69
C GLU A 86 -8.02 10.93 13.22
N ALA A 87 -8.54 10.56 12.05
CA ALA A 87 -8.33 9.24 11.46
C ALA A 87 -6.85 8.93 11.21
N ILE A 88 -6.04 9.94 10.82
CA ILE A 88 -4.59 9.79 10.67
C ILE A 88 -3.89 9.63 12.02
N ARG A 89 -4.31 10.37 13.05
CA ARG A 89 -3.75 10.25 14.40
C ARG A 89 -4.00 8.85 14.98
N ASP A 90 -5.21 8.32 14.80
CA ASP A 90 -5.57 6.97 15.25
C ASP A 90 -4.77 5.89 14.51
N ALA A 91 -4.66 6.02 13.19
CA ALA A 91 -3.82 5.12 12.38
C ALA A 91 -2.36 5.13 12.84
N ARG A 92 -1.80 6.30 13.14
CA ARG A 92 -0.42 6.42 13.63
C ARG A 92 -0.23 5.73 14.98
N GLN A 93 -1.18 5.87 15.91
CA GLN A 93 -1.11 5.17 17.20
C GLN A 93 -1.18 3.65 17.04
N ASN A 94 -1.97 3.16 16.09
CA ASN A 94 -2.07 1.72 15.80
C ASN A 94 -0.76 1.18 15.24
N ILE A 95 -0.10 1.91 14.33
CA ILE A 95 1.23 1.55 13.82
C ILE A 95 2.27 1.47 14.94
N GLN A 96 2.30 2.46 15.85
CA GLN A 96 3.23 2.46 16.99
C GLN A 96 3.06 1.27 17.94
N LYS A 97 1.91 0.61 17.89
CA LYS A 97 1.62 -0.59 18.70
C LYS A 97 1.85 -1.90 17.90
N SER A 98 2.20 -1.83 16.62
CA SER A 98 2.37 -3.02 15.78
C SER A 98 3.71 -3.70 16.03
N ALA A 99 3.80 -4.97 15.63
CA ALA A 99 4.99 -5.81 15.85
C ALA A 99 6.23 -5.29 15.08
N LEU A 100 6.03 -4.49 14.03
CA LEU A 100 7.10 -3.91 13.22
C LEU A 100 7.63 -2.57 13.76
N SER A 101 7.05 -2.01 14.83
CA SER A 101 7.45 -0.71 15.39
C SER A 101 8.65 -0.78 16.35
N SER A 102 9.40 -1.89 16.35
CA SER A 102 10.52 -2.16 17.28
C SER A 102 11.84 -1.59 16.77
#